data_AF-A0AA96TPK6-F1
#
_entry.id   AF-A0AA96TPK6-F1
#
_cell.length_a   1.000
_cell.length_b   1.000
_cell.length_c   1.000
_cell.angle_alpha   90.00
_cell.angle_beta   90.00
_cell.angle_gamma   90.00
#
_symmetry.space_group_name_H-M   'P 1'
#
loop_
_entity.id
_entity.type
_entity.pdbx_description
1 polymer ?
#
loop_
_entity_poly.entity_id
_entity_poly.type
_entity_poly.pdbx_seq_one_letter_code
_entity_poly.pdbx_strand_id
1 'polypeptide(L)' 'MLVRDTAQAGGWMLKPTKPQAAAYEDLEALEELEAARALEAAEVAQVEA' A
#
# COMPACT_ATOMS: atom_id res chain seq x y z
N MET A 1 -13.87 -16.88 -8.76
CA MET A 1 -13.67 -15.91 -9.85
C MET A 1 -12.22 -15.48 -9.82
N LEU A 2 -11.53 -15.51 -10.95
CA LEU A 2 -10.13 -15.06 -11.04
C LEU A 2 -10.09 -13.60 -11.52
N VAL A 3 -9.08 -12.86 -11.07
CA VAL A 3 -8.75 -11.50 -11.54
C VAL A 3 -7.31 -11.49 -12.03
N ARG A 4 -6.99 -10.58 -12.94
CA ARG A 4 -5.62 -10.44 -13.44
C ARG A 4 -4.75 -9.92 -12.31
N ASP A 5 -3.65 -10.61 -12.05
CA ASP A 5 -2.63 -10.18 -11.12
C ASP A 5 -1.79 -9.09 -11.80
N THR A 6 -1.99 -7.85 -11.36
CA THR A 6 -1.26 -6.68 -11.85
C THR A 6 0.12 -6.55 -11.20
N ALA A 7 0.35 -7.20 -10.06
CA ALA A 7 1.65 -7.24 -9.40
C ALA A 7 2.61 -8.23 -10.07
N GLN A 8 2.10 -9.33 -10.65
CA GLN A 8 2.90 -10.37 -11.30
C GLN A 8 2.75 -10.41 -12.83
N ALA A 9 2.89 -9.27 -13.51
CA ALA A 9 3.09 -9.15 -14.96
C ALA A 9 2.23 -10.09 -15.86
N GLY A 10 0.97 -10.34 -15.49
CA GLY A 10 0.05 -11.17 -16.28
C GLY A 10 -0.38 -12.51 -15.68
N GLY A 11 -0.09 -12.78 -14.40
CA GLY A 11 -0.69 -13.88 -13.65
C GLY A 11 -2.21 -13.75 -13.48
N TRP A 12 -2.86 -14.83 -13.04
CA TRP A 12 -4.24 -14.81 -12.55
C TRP A 12 -4.24 -15.14 -11.07
N MET A 13 -4.93 -14.33 -10.28
CA MET A 13 -5.10 -14.57 -8.84
C MET A 13 -6.57 -14.79 -8.51
N LEU A 14 -6.82 -15.46 -7.39
CA LEU A 14 -8.17 -15.57 -6.87
C LEU A 14 -8.66 -14.18 -6.45
N LYS A 15 -9.88 -13.82 -6.87
CA LYS A 15 -10.50 -12.57 -6.43
C LYS A 15 -10.60 -12.57 -4.89
N PRO A 16 -10.11 -11.53 -4.21
CA PRO A 16 -10.25 -11.42 -2.77
C PRO A 16 -11.71 -11.50 -2.34
N THR A 17 -11.94 -12.14 -1.20
CA THR A 17 -13.24 -12.08 -0.53
C THR A 17 -13.48 -10.67 0.03
N LYS A 18 -14.74 -10.33 0.36
CA LYS A 18 -15.06 -9.01 0.93
C LYS A 18 -14.22 -8.66 2.18
N PRO A 19 -14.03 -9.58 3.16
CA PRO A 19 -13.16 -9.29 4.30
C PRO A 19 -11.70 -9.05 3.92
N GLN A 20 -11.19 -9.77 2.92
CA GLN A 20 -9.81 -9.59 2.45
C GLN A 20 -9.62 -8.26 1.74
N ALA A 21 -10.59 -7.82 0.93
CA ALA A 21 -10.54 -6.51 0.28
C ALA A 21 -10.50 -5.36 1.31
N ALA A 22 -11.34 -5.40 2.34
CA ALA A 22 -11.33 -4.39 3.40
C ALA A 22 -9.97 -4.34 4.15
N ALA A 23 -9.39 -5.51 4.45
CA ALA A 23 -8.08 -5.57 5.09
C ALA A 23 -6.95 -4.98 4.21
N TYR A 24 -7.06 -5.10 2.87
CA TYR A 24 -6.09 -4.48 1.97
C TYR A 24 -6.25 -2.96 1.91
N GLU A 25 -7.47 -2.44 1.94
CA GLU A 25 -7.73 -0.99 2.02
C GLU A 25 -7.16 -0.41 3.33
N ASP A 26 -7.35 -1.11 4.46
CA ASP A 26 -6.79 -0.70 5.75
C ASP A 26 -5.24 -0.68 5.72
N LEU A 27 -4.61 -1.66 5.06
CA LEU A 27 -3.15 -1.72 4.91
C LEU A 27 -2.61 -0.59 4.03
N GLU A 28 -3.25 -0.31 2.89
CA GLU A 28 -2.87 0.78 1.99
C GLU A 28 -2.90 2.14 2.72
N ALA A 29 -3.94 2.39 3.52
CA ALA A 29 -4.04 3.61 4.32
C ALA A 29 -2.91 3.74 5.37
N LEU A 30 -2.47 2.62 5.96
CA LEU A 30 -1.35 2.61 6.90
C LEU A 30 -0.01 2.90 6.21
N GLU A 31 0.21 2.33 5.02
CA GLU A 31 1.41 2.57 4.21
C GLU A 31 1.51 4.03 3.77
N GLU A 32 0.39 4.66 3.38
CA GLU A 32 0.35 6.09 3.04
C GLU A 32 0.71 6.98 4.24
N LEU A 33 0.19 6.67 5.43
CA LEU A 33 0.51 7.39 6.66
C LEU A 33 2.00 7.24 7.04
N GLU A 34 2.57 6.05 6.86
CA GLU A 34 3.99 5.82 7.11
C GLU A 34 4.87 6.59 6.11
N ALA A 35 4.52 6.59 4.82
CA ALA A 35 5.21 7.36 3.80
C ALA A 35 5.16 8.87 4.10
N ALA A 36 4.01 9.40 4.53
CA ALA A 36 3.88 10.80 4.90
C ALA A 36 4.77 11.17 6.10
N ARG A 37 4.84 10.31 7.13
CA ARG A 37 5.74 10.51 8.27
C ARG A 37 7.21 10.44 7.87
N ALA A 38 7.57 9.56 6.95
CA ALA A 38 8.93 9.46 6.44
C ALA A 38 9.34 10.73 5.67
N LEU A 39 8.43 11.32 4.89
CA LEU A 39 8.66 12.60 4.22
C LEU A 39 8.83 13.73 5.23
N GLU A 40 7.96 13.84 6.24
CA GLU A 40 8.08 14.84 7.29
C GLU A 40 9.42 14.73 8.04
N ALA A 41 9.81 13.51 8.42
CA ALA A 41 11.09 13.27 9.08
C ALA A 41 12.30 13.65 8.21
N ALA A 42 12.21 13.40 6.89
CA ALA A 42 13.25 13.78 5.94
C ALA A 42 13.34 15.31 5.77
N GLU A 43 12.20 16.02 5.78
CA GLU A 43 12.15 17.48 5.73
C GLU A 43 12.77 18.10 7.00
N VAL A 44 12.44 17.58 8.18
CA VAL A 44 13.05 18.02 9.45
C VAL A 44 14.56 17.82 9.43
N ALA A 45 15.03 16.65 9.01
CA ALA A 45 16.46 16.35 8.93
C ALA A 45 17.21 17.24 7.92
N GLN A 46 16.55 17.74 6.87
CA GLN A 46 17.16 18.68 5.91
C GLN A 46 17.23 20.12 6.45
N VAL A 47 16.30 20.53 7.32
CA VAL A 47 16.30 21.87 7.92
C VAL A 47 17.35 22.00 9.04
N GLU A 48 17.68 20.89 9.70
CA GLU A 48 18.67 20.85 10.78
C GLU A 48 20.12 20.61 10.31
N ALA A 49 20.34 20.34 9.02
CA ALA A 49 21.66 20.11 8.40
C ALA A 49 22.28 21.39 7.84
#